data_AF-A0A528AX82-F1
#
_entry.id   AF-A0A528AX82-F1
#
_cell.length_a   1.000
_cell.length_b   1.000
_cell.length_c   1.000
_cell.angle_alpha   90.00
_cell.angle_beta   90.00
_cell.angle_gamma   90.00
#
_symmetry.space_group_name_H-M   'P 1'
#
loop_
_entity.id
_entity.type
_entity.pdbx_description
1 polymer ?
#
loop_
_entity_poly.entity_id
_entity_poly.type
_entity_poly.pdbx_seq_one_letter_code
_entity_poly.pdbx_strand_id
1 'polypeptide(L)'
;LSEGRSDRFRFYVFDLLHLDGYDLREVALIKRKELLEKIIGSDSGIISYSGHFEEDGALVLQHACRLSLEGVVSKLRDAPYRAGRSKNWVKSKCSARQEFVVAGYVPSTTSRKAIGSLVLGVYDHGKLHHVGRVGTGYTAAVAESLFKKLERIRVPSSPFDERLAAGEARQVRYVRPELVAEVEFRAWTADGILRHASFRGLREDKPAKEIVRETPKTSKAAPQPQRRTVKLTHPDRLYWPDQGVTKEGLADYYAEVWRYASPYIVGRALALVRCPNGISGEQFFQKHAWKGLNPNIVLVRDPKDPPDERLISINDLDGLIGLVQSAALEIHPWGSTVSDWERPDTIIMDLDPGEGVSWEAVIEAAVETRDRLKDAGLVPFVKTSGGKGLHVVAPLKPKAEWPGVKAFTKAIADSMAADSPGRYVSTITKSKRRGKILVDYLRNQRGATAVAAYSTRARPGAAVSMPLAWDELGPSIGPAYFTVENTPTRLASLSSDPWQDFRAAAAPIENRANRRKKAA
;
A
#
# COMPACT_ATOMS: atom_id res chain seq x y z
N LEU A 1 11.79 -2.73 -21.08
CA LEU A 1 12.15 -2.73 -22.51
C LEU A 1 13.20 -1.66 -22.83
N SER A 2 12.95 -0.38 -22.53
CA SER A 2 13.92 0.72 -22.74
C SER A 2 15.25 0.56 -21.98
N GLU A 3 15.28 -0.19 -20.88
CA GLU A 3 16.50 -0.48 -20.10
C GLU A 3 17.17 -1.83 -20.47
N GLY A 4 16.72 -2.52 -21.52
CA GLY A 4 17.35 -3.76 -22.00
C GLY A 4 17.22 -5.01 -21.10
N ARG A 5 16.61 -4.90 -19.91
CA ARG A 5 16.36 -6.05 -19.00
C ARG A 5 15.12 -6.84 -19.43
N SER A 6 15.32 -7.99 -20.09
CA SER A 6 14.25 -8.90 -20.55
C SER A 6 14.09 -10.15 -19.68
N ASP A 7 15.05 -10.43 -18.80
CA ASP A 7 15.16 -11.64 -17.96
C ASP A 7 14.05 -11.80 -16.91
N ARG A 8 13.33 -10.72 -16.58
CA ARG A 8 12.24 -10.72 -15.60
C ARG A 8 10.85 -10.79 -16.22
N PHE A 9 10.75 -10.82 -17.55
CA PHE A 9 9.46 -10.90 -18.23
C PHE A 9 8.92 -12.33 -18.24
N ARG A 10 7.65 -12.44 -17.89
CA ARG A 10 6.86 -13.65 -18.12
C ARG A 10 5.76 -13.33 -19.12
N PHE A 11 5.57 -14.22 -20.07
CA PHE A 11 4.52 -14.14 -21.08
C PHE A 11 3.38 -15.07 -20.70
N TYR A 12 2.25 -14.50 -20.28
CA TYR A 12 1.07 -15.27 -19.93
C TYR A 12 0.18 -15.48 -21.16
N VAL A 13 0.11 -16.72 -21.64
CA VAL A 13 -0.75 -17.11 -22.75
C VAL A 13 -2.11 -17.56 -22.22
N PHE A 14 -3.18 -17.03 -22.81
CA PHE A 14 -4.55 -17.25 -22.30
C PHE A 14 -5.52 -17.79 -23.36
N ASP A 15 -5.10 -17.87 -24.63
CA ASP A 15 -5.90 -18.31 -25.78
C ASP A 15 -4.99 -18.89 -26.88
N LEU A 16 -5.52 -19.79 -27.71
CA LEU A 16 -4.79 -20.44 -28.80
C LEU A 16 -5.57 -20.28 -30.10
N LEU A 17 -5.15 -19.31 -30.92
CA LEU A 17 -5.90 -18.96 -32.14
C LEU A 17 -5.49 -19.82 -33.34
N HIS A 18 -4.26 -20.34 -33.38
CA HIS A 18 -3.75 -21.21 -34.43
C HIS A 18 -2.88 -22.30 -33.81
N LEU A 19 -2.93 -23.51 -34.37
CA LEU A 19 -2.10 -24.63 -33.97
C LEU A 19 -1.75 -25.47 -35.19
N ASP A 20 -0.46 -25.72 -35.44
CA ASP A 20 0.03 -26.63 -36.50
C ASP A 20 -0.61 -26.41 -37.88
N GLY A 21 -0.79 -25.15 -38.27
CA GLY A 21 -1.40 -24.76 -39.55
C GLY A 21 -2.92 -24.70 -39.57
N TYR A 22 -3.60 -25.10 -38.48
CA TYR A 22 -5.04 -25.01 -38.34
C TYR A 22 -5.45 -23.69 -37.67
N ASP A 23 -6.45 -23.01 -38.26
CA ASP A 23 -7.11 -21.85 -37.67
C ASP A 23 -8.18 -22.31 -36.67
N LEU A 24 -7.97 -22.00 -35.39
CA LEU A 24 -8.87 -22.37 -34.31
C LEU A 24 -9.85 -21.26 -33.93
N ARG A 25 -9.88 -20.11 -34.62
CA ARG A 25 -10.71 -18.96 -34.20
C ARG A 25 -12.20 -19.28 -34.12
N GLU A 26 -12.72 -20.16 -34.95
CA GLU A 26 -14.13 -20.59 -34.91
C GLU A 26 -14.42 -21.69 -33.86
N VAL A 27 -13.38 -22.28 -33.25
CA VAL A 27 -13.51 -23.29 -32.19
C VAL A 27 -13.87 -22.60 -30.87
N ALA A 28 -14.66 -23.24 -30.01
CA ALA A 28 -15.01 -22.72 -28.68
C ALA A 28 -13.78 -22.41 -27.80
N LEU A 29 -13.82 -21.30 -27.05
CA LEU A 29 -12.71 -20.85 -26.20
C LEU A 29 -12.21 -21.95 -25.25
N ILE A 30 -13.12 -22.70 -24.61
CA ILE A 30 -12.71 -23.77 -23.69
C ILE A 30 -11.85 -24.83 -24.36
N LYS A 31 -12.17 -25.22 -25.60
CA LYS A 31 -11.40 -26.19 -26.37
C LYS A 31 -10.04 -25.65 -26.80
N ARG A 32 -9.96 -24.36 -27.14
CA ARG A 32 -8.68 -23.70 -27.43
C ARG A 32 -7.78 -23.66 -26.18
N LYS A 33 -8.36 -23.41 -25.00
CA LYS A 33 -7.62 -23.40 -23.72
C LYS A 33 -7.17 -24.80 -23.29
N GLU A 34 -8.01 -25.83 -23.44
CA GLU A 34 -7.63 -27.23 -23.20
C GLU A 34 -6.43 -27.67 -24.06
N LEU A 35 -6.40 -27.27 -25.33
CA LEU A 35 -5.25 -27.53 -26.21
C LEU A 35 -4.02 -26.72 -25.78
N LEU A 36 -4.20 -25.44 -25.44
CA LEU A 36 -3.10 -24.58 -24.99
C LEU A 36 -2.40 -25.13 -23.75
N GLU A 37 -3.16 -25.58 -22.77
CA GLU A 37 -2.63 -26.11 -21.51
C GLU A 37 -1.76 -27.36 -21.75
N LYS A 38 -2.16 -28.23 -22.68
CA LYS A 38 -1.35 -29.41 -23.08
C LYS A 38 -0.03 -29.03 -23.76
N ILE A 39 -0.01 -27.93 -24.53
CA ILE A 39 1.19 -27.45 -25.23
C ILE A 39 2.19 -26.85 -24.24
N ILE A 40 1.72 -26.02 -23.31
CA ILE A 40 2.58 -25.36 -22.33
C ILE A 40 3.04 -26.33 -21.24
N GLY A 41 2.16 -27.28 -20.85
CA GLY A 41 2.43 -28.21 -19.77
C GLY A 41 2.40 -27.54 -18.38
N SER A 42 2.85 -28.28 -17.37
CA SER A 42 2.87 -27.85 -15.97
C SER A 42 4.13 -27.05 -15.57
N ASP A 43 5.11 -26.92 -16.48
CA ASP A 43 6.37 -26.24 -16.17
C ASP A 43 6.24 -24.71 -16.26
N SER A 44 6.55 -24.04 -15.15
CA SER A 44 6.52 -22.58 -15.06
C SER A 44 7.82 -21.97 -15.62
N GLY A 45 7.88 -21.81 -16.94
CA GLY A 45 8.98 -21.15 -17.65
C GLY A 45 8.77 -19.65 -17.92
N ILE A 46 9.39 -19.13 -18.98
CA ILE A 46 9.17 -17.75 -19.48
C ILE A 46 7.75 -17.60 -20.04
N ILE A 47 7.19 -18.66 -20.61
CA ILE A 47 5.80 -18.73 -21.06
C ILE A 47 5.01 -19.47 -19.97
N SER A 48 3.86 -18.93 -19.58
CA SER A 48 2.99 -19.55 -18.57
C SER A 48 1.55 -19.54 -19.05
N TYR A 49 0.85 -20.64 -18.81
CA TYR A 49 -0.58 -20.71 -19.09
C TYR A 49 -1.36 -19.88 -18.06
N SER A 50 -2.23 -19.01 -18.55
CA SER A 50 -3.19 -18.26 -17.73
C SER A 50 -4.48 -19.08 -17.64
N GLY A 51 -4.65 -19.73 -16.49
CA GLY A 51 -5.84 -20.47 -16.13
C GLY A 51 -7.10 -19.61 -16.05
N HIS A 52 -8.21 -20.23 -15.69
CA HIS A 52 -9.50 -19.56 -15.55
C HIS A 52 -10.29 -20.14 -14.39
N PHE A 53 -11.32 -19.40 -14.01
CA PHE A 53 -12.26 -19.68 -12.95
C PHE A 53 -13.63 -19.88 -13.60
N GLU A 54 -14.35 -20.93 -13.21
CA GLU A 54 -15.75 -21.19 -13.62
C GLU A 54 -16.76 -20.73 -12.55
N GLU A 55 -16.29 -19.94 -11.58
CA GLU A 55 -17.06 -19.38 -10.47
C GLU A 55 -17.80 -18.08 -10.85
N ASP A 56 -18.62 -17.58 -9.93
CA ASP A 56 -19.33 -16.31 -10.06
C ASP A 56 -18.34 -15.14 -10.32
N GLY A 57 -18.51 -14.47 -11.46
CA GLY A 57 -17.59 -13.42 -11.88
C GLY A 57 -17.56 -12.20 -10.95
N ALA A 58 -18.65 -11.90 -10.24
CA ALA A 58 -18.67 -10.81 -9.27
C ALA A 58 -17.86 -11.18 -8.03
N LEU A 59 -17.93 -12.43 -7.58
CA LEU A 59 -17.10 -12.95 -6.50
C LEU A 59 -15.62 -12.93 -6.88
N VAL A 60 -15.24 -13.44 -8.06
CA VAL A 60 -13.84 -13.43 -8.54
C VAL A 60 -13.32 -11.99 -8.66
N LEU A 61 -14.12 -11.06 -9.21
CA LEU A 61 -13.75 -9.64 -9.26
C LEU A 61 -13.54 -9.06 -7.85
N GLN A 62 -14.43 -9.35 -6.91
CA GLN A 62 -14.31 -8.87 -5.54
C GLN A 62 -13.01 -9.35 -4.89
N HIS A 63 -12.68 -10.63 -5.01
CA HIS A 63 -11.43 -11.20 -4.50
C HIS A 63 -10.21 -10.60 -5.20
N ALA A 64 -10.23 -10.47 -6.53
CA ALA A 64 -9.17 -9.82 -7.28
C ALA A 64 -8.90 -8.39 -6.79
N CYS A 65 -9.96 -7.61 -6.52
CA CYS A 65 -9.82 -6.25 -6.02
C CYS A 65 -9.36 -6.19 -4.54
N ARG A 66 -9.73 -7.16 -3.68
CA ARG A 66 -9.21 -7.25 -2.30
C ARG A 66 -7.71 -7.54 -2.27
N LEU A 67 -7.25 -8.31 -3.25
CA LEU A 67 -5.85 -8.57 -3.53
C LEU A 67 -5.18 -7.44 -4.33
N SER A 68 -5.84 -6.30 -4.56
CA SER A 68 -5.29 -5.19 -5.36
C SER A 68 -4.77 -5.58 -6.76
N LEU A 69 -5.36 -6.60 -7.39
CA LEU A 69 -5.12 -6.90 -8.79
C LEU A 69 -5.80 -5.86 -9.69
N GLU A 70 -5.39 -5.77 -10.96
CA GLU A 70 -5.96 -4.80 -11.92
C GLU A 70 -7.46 -5.02 -12.17
N GLY A 71 -7.91 -6.28 -12.11
CA GLY A 71 -9.28 -6.69 -12.39
C GLY A 71 -9.34 -8.01 -13.15
N VAL A 72 -10.51 -8.39 -13.64
CA VAL A 72 -10.77 -9.68 -14.29
C VAL A 72 -11.20 -9.49 -15.74
N VAL A 73 -10.88 -10.47 -16.59
CA VAL A 73 -11.41 -10.57 -17.95
C VAL A 73 -12.37 -11.75 -17.97
N SER A 74 -13.66 -11.49 -18.07
CA SER A 74 -14.68 -12.52 -18.26
C SER A 74 -14.84 -12.78 -19.76
N LYS A 75 -14.72 -14.04 -20.18
CA LYS A 75 -14.94 -14.45 -21.58
C LYS A 75 -16.08 -15.48 -21.65
N LEU A 76 -16.90 -15.42 -22.69
CA LEU A 76 -17.90 -16.46 -22.96
C LEU A 76 -17.18 -17.77 -23.32
N ARG A 77 -17.40 -18.81 -22.51
CA ARG A 77 -16.73 -20.11 -22.59
C ARG A 77 -16.85 -20.77 -23.96
N ASP A 78 -18.04 -20.69 -24.55
CA ASP A 78 -18.40 -21.42 -25.76
C ASP A 78 -18.32 -20.55 -27.03
N ALA A 79 -17.81 -19.31 -26.90
CA ALA A 79 -17.75 -18.37 -28.01
C ALA A 79 -16.51 -18.56 -28.90
N PRO A 80 -16.65 -18.38 -30.23
CA PRO A 80 -15.50 -18.26 -31.12
C PRO A 80 -14.75 -16.95 -30.85
N TYR A 81 -13.48 -16.91 -31.24
CA TYR A 81 -12.70 -15.69 -31.26
C TYR A 81 -13.17 -14.77 -32.40
N ARG A 82 -13.44 -13.51 -32.07
CA ARG A 82 -13.74 -12.46 -33.04
C ARG A 82 -12.84 -11.26 -32.77
N ALA A 83 -12.13 -10.79 -33.78
CA ALA A 83 -11.32 -9.58 -33.68
C ALA A 83 -12.22 -8.33 -33.58
N GLY A 84 -11.74 -7.29 -32.91
CA GLY A 84 -12.48 -6.03 -32.75
C GLY A 84 -13.40 -5.99 -31.53
N ARG A 85 -14.32 -5.01 -31.51
CA ARG A 85 -15.22 -4.76 -30.37
C ARG A 85 -16.33 -5.80 -30.32
N SER A 86 -16.40 -6.54 -29.23
CA SER A 86 -17.34 -7.65 -29.04
C SER A 86 -17.87 -7.67 -27.60
N LYS A 87 -19.04 -8.29 -27.38
CA LYS A 87 -19.59 -8.57 -26.05
C LYS A 87 -19.14 -9.94 -25.50
N ASN A 88 -18.38 -10.72 -26.28
CA ASN A 88 -17.93 -12.06 -25.89
C ASN A 88 -16.84 -12.04 -24.81
N TRP A 89 -16.31 -10.86 -24.51
CA TRP A 89 -15.42 -10.65 -23.38
C TRP A 89 -15.62 -9.27 -22.77
N VAL A 90 -15.48 -9.20 -21.45
CA VAL A 90 -15.65 -7.98 -20.68
C VAL A 90 -14.49 -7.88 -19.70
N LYS A 91 -13.80 -6.74 -19.72
CA LYS A 91 -12.82 -6.39 -18.68
C LYS A 91 -13.54 -5.62 -17.59
N SER A 92 -13.48 -6.14 -16.38
CA SER A 92 -13.92 -5.45 -15.16
C SER A 92 -12.68 -5.05 -14.37
N LYS A 93 -12.44 -3.74 -14.20
CA LYS A 93 -11.25 -3.20 -13.53
C LYS A 93 -11.52 -2.90 -12.05
N CYS A 94 -10.51 -3.07 -11.19
CA CYS A 94 -10.55 -2.73 -9.77
C CYS A 94 -10.20 -1.26 -9.48
N SER A 95 -9.41 -0.64 -10.35
CA SER A 95 -9.08 0.79 -10.32
C SER A 95 -9.41 1.47 -11.64
N ALA A 96 -9.61 2.78 -11.60
CA ALA A 96 -9.81 3.57 -12.81
C ALA A 96 -8.43 3.87 -13.41
N ARG A 97 -8.19 3.37 -14.62
CA ARG A 97 -6.96 3.60 -15.38
C ARG A 97 -7.35 3.96 -16.81
N GLN A 98 -6.87 5.10 -17.25
CA GLN A 98 -7.19 5.71 -18.54
C GLN A 98 -5.98 6.50 -19.06
N GLU A 99 -5.97 6.74 -20.35
CA GLU A 99 -5.06 7.67 -21.00
C GLU A 99 -5.54 9.13 -20.94
N PHE A 100 -4.58 10.05 -20.87
CA PHE A 100 -4.76 11.49 -20.81
C PHE A 100 -3.72 12.20 -21.67
N VAL A 101 -4.08 13.33 -22.25
CA VAL A 101 -3.18 14.16 -23.04
C VAL A 101 -2.35 15.03 -22.12
N VAL A 102 -1.03 15.07 -22.33
CA VAL A 102 -0.13 15.97 -21.61
C VAL A 102 -0.15 17.33 -22.28
N ALA A 103 -0.67 18.34 -21.57
CA ALA A 103 -0.81 19.71 -22.05
C ALA A 103 0.17 20.70 -21.38
N GLY A 104 0.86 20.25 -20.33
CA GLY A 104 1.89 21.02 -19.66
C GLY A 104 2.55 20.24 -18.54
N TYR A 105 3.48 20.91 -17.85
CA TYR A 105 4.09 20.41 -16.62
C TYR A 105 4.43 21.56 -15.69
N VAL A 106 4.58 21.24 -14.40
CA VAL A 106 5.17 22.12 -13.40
C VAL A 106 6.60 21.64 -13.14
N PRO A 107 7.63 22.51 -13.21
CA PRO A 107 9.00 22.13 -12.87
C PRO A 107 9.12 21.64 -11.42
N SER A 108 10.04 20.70 -11.16
CA SER A 108 10.28 20.23 -9.80
C SER A 108 10.83 21.35 -8.91
N THR A 109 10.40 21.38 -7.65
CA THR A 109 10.95 22.27 -6.63
C THR A 109 12.24 21.75 -6.03
N THR A 110 12.56 20.47 -6.26
CA THR A 110 13.77 19.81 -5.75
C THR A 110 14.85 19.61 -6.81
N SER A 111 14.51 19.67 -8.11
CA SER A 111 15.47 19.53 -9.21
C SER A 111 15.12 20.45 -10.38
N ARG A 112 16.14 21.14 -10.92
CA ARG A 112 15.95 22.04 -12.08
C ARG A 112 15.78 21.31 -13.42
N LYS A 113 16.09 20.02 -13.47
CA LYS A 113 16.10 19.21 -14.70
C LYS A 113 14.98 18.16 -14.73
N ALA A 114 14.03 18.23 -13.79
CA ALA A 114 12.94 17.29 -13.65
C ALA A 114 11.59 18.01 -13.60
N ILE A 115 10.53 17.30 -13.98
CA ILE A 115 9.16 17.73 -13.70
C ILE A 115 8.79 17.43 -12.24
N GLY A 116 7.94 18.26 -11.64
CA GLY A 116 7.28 17.99 -10.36
C GLY A 116 5.86 17.44 -10.53
N SER A 117 5.17 17.82 -11.62
CA SER A 117 3.89 17.22 -12.01
C SER A 117 3.59 17.45 -13.50
N LEU A 118 2.78 16.58 -14.10
CA LEU A 118 2.16 16.84 -15.41
C LEU A 118 0.80 17.52 -15.24
N VAL A 119 0.43 18.33 -16.23
CA VAL A 119 -0.89 18.95 -16.38
C VAL A 119 -1.60 18.23 -17.52
N LEU A 120 -2.77 17.68 -17.24
CA LEU A 120 -3.45 16.72 -18.09
C LEU A 120 -4.75 17.27 -18.68
N GLY A 121 -5.13 16.72 -19.83
CA GLY A 121 -6.43 16.96 -20.45
C GLY A 121 -7.01 15.76 -21.19
N VAL A 122 -8.24 15.93 -21.65
CA VAL A 122 -8.94 15.03 -22.58
C VAL A 122 -9.61 15.85 -23.66
N TYR A 123 -9.73 15.29 -24.86
CA TYR A 123 -10.49 15.91 -25.93
C TYR A 123 -11.98 15.62 -25.74
N ASP A 124 -12.80 16.64 -25.99
CA ASP A 124 -14.24 16.53 -26.19
C ASP A 124 -14.64 17.46 -27.34
N HIS A 125 -15.39 16.95 -28.32
CA HIS A 125 -15.76 17.70 -29.52
C HIS A 125 -14.62 18.51 -30.19
N GLY A 126 -13.39 17.96 -30.19
CA GLY A 126 -12.20 18.60 -30.77
C GLY A 126 -11.52 19.66 -29.89
N LYS A 127 -12.06 19.92 -28.69
CA LYS A 127 -11.54 20.87 -27.70
C LYS A 127 -10.84 20.13 -26.57
N LEU A 128 -9.74 20.67 -26.07
CA LEU A 128 -8.98 20.05 -24.99
C LEU A 128 -9.42 20.62 -23.64
N HIS A 129 -9.96 19.78 -22.76
CA HIS A 129 -10.41 20.16 -21.43
C HIS A 129 -9.40 19.71 -20.36
N HIS A 130 -9.14 20.58 -19.39
CA HIS A 130 -8.24 20.28 -18.27
C HIS A 130 -8.88 19.29 -17.30
N VAL A 131 -8.10 18.29 -16.87
CA VAL A 131 -8.58 17.24 -15.96
C VAL A 131 -7.72 17.11 -14.70
N GLY A 132 -6.86 18.08 -14.43
CA GLY A 132 -6.03 18.12 -13.23
C GLY A 132 -4.55 17.82 -13.49
N ARG A 133 -3.85 17.55 -12.38
CA ARG A 133 -2.40 17.33 -12.34
C ARG A 133 -2.07 15.98 -11.73
N VAL A 134 -0.93 15.43 -12.14
CA VAL A 134 -0.38 14.18 -11.59
C VAL A 134 1.07 14.45 -11.15
N GLY A 135 1.33 14.27 -9.85
CA GLY A 135 2.63 14.57 -9.22
C GLY A 135 3.33 13.34 -8.65
N THR A 136 2.83 12.14 -8.89
CA THR A 136 3.38 10.86 -8.39
C THR A 136 3.37 9.80 -9.49
N GLY A 137 4.07 8.69 -9.27
CA GLY A 137 4.21 7.59 -10.24
C GLY A 137 5.40 7.74 -11.20
N TYR A 138 6.20 8.81 -11.07
CA TYR A 138 7.43 9.01 -11.85
C TYR A 138 8.66 8.64 -11.03
N THR A 139 9.53 7.79 -11.55
CA THR A 139 10.90 7.69 -11.01
C THR A 139 11.69 8.96 -11.31
N ALA A 140 12.81 9.17 -10.60
CA ALA A 140 13.68 10.32 -10.87
C ALA A 140 14.15 10.36 -12.34
N ALA A 141 14.56 9.21 -12.89
CA ALA A 141 14.98 9.10 -14.29
C ALA A 141 13.83 9.39 -15.27
N VAL A 142 12.61 8.93 -14.97
CA VAL A 142 11.42 9.21 -15.79
C VAL A 142 11.08 10.70 -15.73
N ALA A 143 11.11 11.32 -14.55
CA ALA A 143 10.82 12.75 -14.40
C ALA A 143 11.81 13.65 -15.17
N GLU A 144 13.10 13.29 -15.20
CA GLU A 144 14.11 13.99 -16.01
C GLU A 144 13.93 13.74 -17.52
N SER A 145 13.61 12.51 -17.91
CA SER A 145 13.33 12.15 -19.30
C SER A 145 12.13 12.92 -19.85
N LEU A 146 11.04 12.97 -19.08
CA LEU A 146 9.85 13.75 -19.40
C LEU A 146 10.17 15.24 -19.51
N PHE A 147 10.94 15.79 -18.57
CA PHE A 147 11.36 17.19 -18.63
C PHE A 147 12.07 17.51 -19.95
N LYS A 148 13.04 16.69 -20.37
CA LYS A 148 13.76 16.87 -21.65
C LYS A 148 12.84 16.77 -22.86
N LYS A 149 11.90 15.81 -22.88
CA LYS A 149 10.92 15.66 -23.97
C LYS A 149 10.00 16.88 -24.05
N LEU A 150 9.45 17.31 -22.91
CA LEU A 150 8.45 18.38 -22.83
C LEU A 150 9.02 19.77 -23.12
N GLU A 151 10.26 20.08 -22.71
CA GLU A 151 10.91 21.35 -23.06
C GLU A 151 11.04 21.55 -24.59
N ARG A 152 11.18 20.48 -25.36
CA ARG A 152 11.31 20.55 -26.84
C ARG A 152 10.01 20.91 -27.56
N ILE A 153 8.86 20.69 -26.92
CA ILE A 153 7.54 20.91 -27.49
C ILE A 153 6.77 22.01 -26.74
N ARG A 154 7.50 22.90 -26.06
CA ARG A 154 6.92 24.00 -25.28
C ARG A 154 6.19 24.99 -26.16
N VAL A 155 5.06 25.49 -25.67
CA VAL A 155 4.27 26.55 -26.32
C VAL A 155 4.06 27.74 -25.36
N PRO A 156 3.86 28.96 -25.88
CA PRO A 156 3.73 30.15 -25.04
C PRO A 156 2.36 30.27 -24.36
N SER A 157 1.32 29.64 -24.91
CA SER A 157 -0.07 29.75 -24.45
C SER A 157 -0.66 28.40 -24.06
N SER A 158 -1.72 28.43 -23.25
CA SER A 158 -2.47 27.23 -22.86
C SER A 158 -3.09 26.56 -24.08
N PRO A 159 -2.95 25.22 -24.24
CA PRO A 159 -3.65 24.46 -25.28
C PRO A 159 -5.07 24.08 -24.88
N PHE A 160 -5.49 24.36 -23.64
CA PHE A 160 -6.86 24.11 -23.17
C PHE A 160 -7.85 25.13 -23.75
N ASP A 161 -9.08 24.67 -24.01
CA ASP A 161 -10.18 25.51 -24.49
C ASP A 161 -10.60 26.54 -23.41
N GLU A 162 -10.54 26.14 -22.15
CA GLU A 162 -10.86 26.98 -21.00
C GLU A 162 -9.61 27.48 -20.27
N ARG A 163 -9.71 28.68 -19.68
CA ARG A 163 -8.64 29.24 -18.88
C ARG A 163 -8.59 28.54 -17.52
N LEU A 164 -7.43 27.96 -17.21
CA LEU A 164 -7.14 27.38 -15.89
C LEU A 164 -7.33 28.41 -14.77
N ALA A 165 -7.86 27.98 -13.62
CA ALA A 165 -7.94 28.81 -12.43
C ALA A 165 -6.52 29.24 -11.97
N ALA A 166 -6.40 30.36 -11.25
CA ALA A 166 -5.09 30.92 -10.89
C ALA A 166 -4.16 29.93 -10.16
N GLY A 167 -4.72 29.07 -9.30
CA GLY A 167 -3.96 28.01 -8.62
C GLY A 167 -3.50 26.90 -9.57
N GLU A 168 -4.34 26.55 -10.55
CA GLU A 168 -4.09 25.49 -11.55
C GLU A 168 -3.16 25.95 -12.69
N ALA A 169 -3.11 27.26 -12.97
CA ALA A 169 -2.19 27.85 -13.93
C ALA A 169 -0.80 28.11 -13.30
N ARG A 170 -0.70 28.10 -11.96
CA ARG A 170 0.51 28.49 -11.25
C ARG A 170 1.69 27.61 -11.66
N GLN A 171 2.75 28.26 -12.15
CA GLN A 171 4.03 27.66 -12.57
C GLN A 171 3.94 26.64 -13.71
N VAL A 172 2.81 26.58 -14.42
CA VAL A 172 2.66 25.66 -15.56
C VAL A 172 3.49 26.15 -16.74
N ARG A 173 4.25 25.23 -17.33
CA ARG A 173 4.85 25.37 -18.66
C ARG A 173 4.03 24.54 -19.63
N TYR A 174 3.35 25.21 -20.54
CA TYR A 174 2.48 24.57 -21.53
C TYR A 174 3.28 23.91 -22.64
N VAL A 175 2.76 22.81 -23.18
CA VAL A 175 3.36 22.06 -24.29
C VAL A 175 2.33 21.77 -25.38
N ARG A 176 2.80 21.44 -26.58
CA ARG A 176 1.92 20.91 -27.63
C ARG A 176 1.25 19.61 -27.12
N PRO A 177 -0.08 19.46 -27.26
CA PRO A 177 -0.83 18.31 -26.75
C PRO A 177 -0.66 17.08 -27.64
N GLU A 178 0.58 16.59 -27.75
CA GLU A 178 1.00 15.49 -28.63
C GLU A 178 1.30 14.20 -27.85
N LEU A 179 1.70 14.31 -26.59
CA LEU A 179 2.04 13.17 -25.76
C LEU A 179 0.83 12.66 -24.98
N VAL A 180 0.69 11.33 -24.92
CA VAL A 180 -0.35 10.66 -24.15
C VAL A 180 0.28 9.96 -22.95
N ALA A 181 -0.25 10.23 -21.76
CA ALA A 181 0.14 9.60 -20.51
C ALA A 181 -0.96 8.65 -20.05
N GLU A 182 -0.59 7.44 -19.66
CA GLU A 182 -1.46 6.54 -18.95
C GLU A 182 -1.39 6.83 -17.44
N VAL A 183 -2.56 6.96 -16.83
CA VAL A 183 -2.72 7.38 -15.45
C VAL A 183 -3.73 6.48 -14.76
N GLU A 184 -3.35 6.01 -13.58
CA GLU A 184 -4.26 5.38 -12.63
C GLU A 184 -4.76 6.43 -11.65
N PHE A 185 -6.06 6.42 -11.35
CA PHE A 185 -6.69 7.40 -10.49
C PHE A 185 -7.86 6.79 -9.74
N ARG A 186 -8.27 7.47 -8.66
CA ARG A 186 -9.37 6.99 -7.79
C ARG A 186 -10.74 7.30 -8.34
N ALA A 187 -10.94 8.54 -8.73
CA ALA A 187 -12.24 9.05 -9.14
C ALA A 187 -12.10 10.34 -9.95
N TRP A 188 -13.16 10.65 -10.67
CA TRP A 188 -13.43 11.97 -11.20
C TRP A 188 -14.20 12.79 -10.15
N THR A 189 -13.88 14.07 -10.00
CA THR A 189 -14.74 15.01 -9.25
C THR A 189 -16.01 15.33 -10.03
N ALA A 190 -16.99 15.92 -9.35
CA ALA A 190 -18.15 16.51 -10.02
C ALA A 190 -17.73 17.52 -11.10
N ASP A 191 -16.66 18.27 -10.83
CA ASP A 191 -16.08 19.27 -11.73
C ASP A 191 -15.15 18.66 -12.81
N GLY A 192 -15.10 17.34 -12.95
CA GLY A 192 -14.32 16.70 -14.01
C GLY A 192 -12.80 16.68 -13.80
N ILE A 193 -12.33 16.71 -12.56
CA ILE A 193 -10.90 16.65 -12.20
C ILE A 193 -10.52 15.26 -11.67
N LEU A 194 -9.34 14.76 -12.02
CA LEU A 194 -8.78 13.52 -11.49
C LEU A 194 -8.38 13.67 -10.02
N ARG A 195 -8.75 12.69 -9.19
CA ARG A 195 -8.30 12.59 -7.80
C ARG A 195 -7.32 11.43 -7.61
N HIS A 196 -6.24 11.72 -6.89
CA HIS A 196 -5.17 10.79 -6.54
C HIS A 196 -4.64 10.05 -7.78
N ALA A 197 -4.28 10.85 -8.78
CA ALA A 197 -3.71 10.38 -10.02
C ALA A 197 -2.25 9.99 -9.82
N SER A 198 -1.86 8.83 -10.36
CA SER A 198 -0.48 8.34 -10.43
C SER A 198 -0.14 7.98 -11.86
N PHE A 199 1.01 8.45 -12.33
CA PHE A 199 1.50 8.16 -13.67
C PHE A 199 1.96 6.72 -13.80
N ARG A 200 1.60 6.07 -14.90
CA ARG A 200 2.01 4.69 -15.20
C ARG A 200 2.96 4.60 -16.40
N GLY A 201 2.85 5.51 -17.37
CA GLY A 201 3.72 5.50 -18.53
C GLY A 201 3.27 6.44 -19.64
N LEU A 202 4.09 6.62 -20.67
CA LEU A 202 3.65 7.25 -21.92
C LEU A 202 3.09 6.18 -22.86
N ARG A 203 2.11 6.57 -23.67
CA ARG A 203 1.51 5.76 -24.73
C ARG A 203 1.87 6.38 -26.07
N GLU A 204 2.79 5.72 -26.78
CA GLU A 204 3.25 6.15 -28.11
C GLU A 204 2.40 5.52 -29.24
N ASP A 205 1.54 4.56 -28.89
CA ASP A 205 0.66 3.79 -29.78
C ASP A 205 -0.70 4.46 -30.03
N LYS A 206 -1.04 5.54 -29.32
CA LYS A 206 -2.33 6.23 -29.45
C LYS A 206 -2.16 7.71 -29.83
N PRO A 207 -2.90 8.21 -30.83
CA PRO A 207 -2.88 9.63 -31.17
C PRO A 207 -3.60 10.45 -30.09
N ALA A 208 -3.00 11.56 -29.66
CA ALA A 208 -3.53 12.39 -28.58
C ALA A 208 -4.96 12.90 -28.84
N LYS A 209 -5.33 13.16 -30.10
CA LYS A 209 -6.66 13.67 -30.49
C LYS A 209 -7.80 12.66 -30.26
N GLU A 210 -7.49 11.37 -30.13
CA GLU A 210 -8.48 10.32 -29.88
C GLU A 210 -8.72 10.07 -28.38
N ILE A 211 -7.95 10.75 -27.51
CA ILE A 211 -8.05 10.57 -26.06
C ILE A 211 -9.21 11.39 -25.52
N VAL A 212 -10.36 10.74 -25.39
CA VAL A 212 -11.58 11.29 -24.80
C VAL A 212 -11.79 10.77 -23.38
N ARG A 213 -12.64 11.43 -22.58
CA ARG A 213 -13.03 10.94 -21.27
C ARG A 213 -13.74 9.58 -21.38
N GLU A 214 -13.19 8.55 -20.74
CA GLU A 214 -13.94 7.30 -20.58
C GLU A 214 -15.02 7.52 -19.53
N THR A 215 -16.26 7.15 -19.87
CA THR A 215 -17.37 7.13 -18.91
C THR A 215 -17.48 5.72 -18.33
N PRO A 216 -17.16 5.49 -17.04
CA PRO A 216 -17.32 4.17 -16.45
C PRO A 216 -18.80 3.82 -16.42
N LYS A 217 -19.16 2.61 -16.87
CA LYS A 217 -20.45 2.01 -16.50
C LYS A 217 -20.31 1.52 -15.06
N THR A 218 -20.94 2.24 -14.14
CA THR A 218 -21.14 1.90 -12.72
C THR A 218 -19.88 1.64 -11.89
N SER A 219 -19.46 2.63 -11.09
CA SER A 219 -18.72 2.37 -9.85
C SER A 219 -19.43 3.06 -8.68
N LYS A 220 -19.58 2.36 -7.55
CA LYS A 220 -20.02 2.97 -6.29
C LYS A 220 -19.04 4.09 -5.94
N ALA A 221 -19.55 5.27 -5.60
CA ALA A 221 -18.72 6.38 -5.16
C ALA A 221 -17.86 5.95 -3.96
N ALA A 222 -16.54 6.01 -4.11
CA ALA A 222 -15.64 5.80 -2.99
C ALA A 222 -15.90 6.87 -1.91
N PRO A 223 -15.80 6.54 -0.62
CA PRO A 223 -15.92 7.52 0.45
C PRO A 223 -14.90 8.64 0.25
N GLN A 224 -15.33 9.89 0.45
CA GLN A 224 -14.43 11.03 0.26
C GLN A 224 -13.33 11.02 1.34
N PRO A 225 -12.05 11.23 0.95
CA PRO A 225 -10.96 11.39 1.92
C PRO A 225 -11.25 12.57 2.85
N GLN A 226 -10.74 12.50 4.08
CA GLN A 226 -10.80 13.67 4.96
C GLN A 226 -9.92 14.80 4.39
N ARG A 227 -10.42 16.03 4.48
CA ARG A 227 -9.67 17.21 4.06
C ARG A 227 -8.56 17.48 5.08
N ARG A 228 -7.33 17.66 4.59
CA ARG A 228 -6.19 18.18 5.36
C ARG A 228 -6.04 19.69 5.15
N THR A 229 -5.55 20.40 6.14
CA THR A 229 -5.29 21.86 6.06
C THR A 229 -3.79 22.18 6.01
N VAL A 230 -2.94 21.25 6.43
CA VAL A 230 -1.48 21.44 6.46
C VAL A 230 -0.90 21.63 5.05
N LYS A 231 -0.21 22.75 4.85
CA LYS A 231 0.51 23.05 3.61
C LYS A 231 1.87 22.35 3.59
N LEU A 232 2.12 21.58 2.55
CA LEU A 232 3.41 20.90 2.34
C LEU A 232 4.42 21.79 1.64
N THR A 233 5.69 21.69 2.05
CA THR A 233 6.82 22.26 1.29
C THR A 233 7.52 21.17 0.52
N HIS A 234 7.97 21.49 -0.70
CA HIS A 234 8.55 20.50 -1.62
C HIS A 234 7.65 19.26 -1.79
N PRO A 235 6.36 19.44 -2.16
CA PRO A 235 5.40 18.33 -2.28
C PRO A 235 5.84 17.26 -3.29
N ASP A 236 6.60 17.64 -4.31
CA ASP A 236 7.16 16.78 -5.35
C ASP A 236 8.45 16.06 -4.93
N ARG A 237 8.93 16.25 -3.70
CA ARG A 237 10.11 15.54 -3.19
C ARG A 237 9.86 14.04 -3.19
N LEU A 238 10.72 13.27 -3.85
CA LEU A 238 10.66 11.82 -3.88
C LEU A 238 11.10 11.22 -2.54
N TYR A 239 10.23 10.43 -1.92
CA TYR A 239 10.57 9.62 -0.74
C TYR A 239 10.91 8.18 -1.10
N TRP A 240 10.22 7.61 -2.10
CA TRP A 240 10.60 6.34 -2.72
C TRP A 240 10.86 6.55 -4.21
N PRO A 241 12.12 6.82 -4.61
CA PRO A 241 12.45 7.19 -5.98
C PRO A 241 12.07 6.13 -7.02
N ASP A 242 12.20 4.85 -6.70
CA ASP A 242 11.91 3.75 -7.63
C ASP A 242 10.40 3.53 -7.82
N GLN A 243 9.59 3.97 -6.86
CA GLN A 243 8.12 3.88 -6.93
C GLN A 243 7.50 5.22 -7.34
N GLY A 244 8.28 6.29 -7.41
CA GLY A 244 7.76 7.63 -7.70
C GLY A 244 6.82 8.18 -6.62
N VAL A 245 6.91 7.67 -5.38
CA VAL A 245 6.11 8.17 -4.25
C VAL A 245 6.75 9.44 -3.72
N THR A 246 6.01 10.55 -3.83
CA THR A 246 6.42 11.87 -3.37
C THR A 246 5.91 12.17 -1.96
N LYS A 247 6.35 13.29 -1.37
CA LYS A 247 5.80 13.81 -0.12
C LYS A 247 4.28 14.02 -0.21
N GLU A 248 3.81 14.62 -1.30
CA GLU A 248 2.37 14.81 -1.54
C GLU A 248 1.66 13.46 -1.62
N GLY A 249 2.22 12.50 -2.37
CA GLY A 249 1.66 11.16 -2.49
C GLY A 249 1.54 10.44 -1.14
N LEU A 250 2.53 10.60 -0.25
CA LEU A 250 2.46 10.07 1.12
C LEU A 250 1.37 10.76 1.97
N ALA A 251 1.20 12.09 1.81
CA ALA A 251 0.15 12.83 2.49
C ALA A 251 -1.25 12.43 2.00
N ASP A 252 -1.42 12.20 0.68
CA ASP A 252 -2.66 11.73 0.07
C ASP A 252 -3.02 10.35 0.60
N TYR A 253 -2.05 9.43 0.61
CA TYR A 253 -2.20 8.12 1.21
C TYR A 253 -2.71 8.19 2.65
N TYR A 254 -2.06 8.99 3.50
CA TYR A 254 -2.48 9.09 4.90
C TYR A 254 -3.86 9.74 5.08
N ALA A 255 -4.23 10.70 4.23
CA ALA A 255 -5.59 11.26 4.22
C ALA A 255 -6.65 10.21 3.81
N GLU A 256 -6.32 9.29 2.89
CA GLU A 256 -7.20 8.19 2.52
C GLU A 256 -7.35 7.14 3.62
N VAL A 257 -6.24 6.74 4.24
CA VAL A 257 -6.27 5.66 5.25
C VAL A 257 -6.57 6.16 6.66
N TRP A 258 -6.74 7.47 6.86
CA TRP A 258 -6.84 8.07 8.19
C TRP A 258 -7.89 7.40 9.10
N ARG A 259 -9.10 7.15 8.58
CA ARG A 259 -10.17 6.52 9.36
C ARG A 259 -9.80 5.13 9.89
N TYR A 260 -8.91 4.43 9.18
CA TYR A 260 -8.41 3.12 9.55
C TYR A 260 -7.14 3.22 10.41
N ALA A 261 -6.26 4.19 10.15
CA ALA A 261 -5.00 4.34 10.86
C ALA A 261 -5.15 4.97 12.26
N SER A 262 -6.06 5.95 12.40
CA SER A 262 -6.20 6.77 13.60
C SER A 262 -6.42 5.99 14.90
N PRO A 263 -7.20 4.87 14.95
CA PRO A 263 -7.42 4.10 16.18
C PRO A 263 -6.13 3.49 16.78
N TYR A 264 -5.06 3.41 15.99
CA TYR A 264 -3.80 2.77 16.39
C TYR A 264 -2.68 3.75 16.70
N ILE A 265 -2.82 5.03 16.34
CA ILE A 265 -1.74 6.04 16.45
C ILE A 265 -2.12 7.27 17.28
N VAL A 266 -3.41 7.63 17.34
CA VAL A 266 -3.87 8.82 18.09
C VAL A 266 -3.73 8.60 19.59
N GLY A 267 -3.29 9.65 20.30
CA GLY A 267 -3.19 9.63 21.77
C GLY A 267 -2.10 8.68 22.30
N ARG A 268 -1.07 8.42 21.51
CA ARG A 268 0.08 7.57 21.87
C ARG A 268 1.38 8.32 21.72
N ALA A 269 2.36 8.00 22.56
CA ALA A 269 3.73 8.39 22.28
C ALA A 269 4.23 7.65 21.03
N LEU A 270 4.90 8.38 20.14
CA LEU A 270 5.34 7.90 18.85
C LEU A 270 6.87 7.92 18.76
N ALA A 271 7.43 6.86 18.19
CA ALA A 271 8.74 6.91 17.56
C ALA A 271 8.56 6.99 16.03
N LEU A 272 9.38 7.80 15.39
CA LEU A 272 9.31 8.05 13.96
C LEU A 272 10.59 7.56 13.29
N VAL A 273 10.48 7.01 12.09
CA VAL A 273 11.62 6.93 11.18
C VAL A 273 11.48 8.06 10.19
N ARG A 274 12.39 9.05 10.29
CA ARG A 274 12.40 10.21 9.41
C ARG A 274 13.45 10.07 8.33
N CYS A 275 13.09 10.39 7.09
CA CYS A 275 13.98 10.36 5.93
C CYS A 275 13.84 11.65 5.12
N PRO A 276 14.50 12.75 5.53
CA PRO A 276 14.37 14.07 4.89
C PRO A 276 14.63 14.08 3.38
N ASN A 277 15.51 13.20 2.91
CA ASN A 277 15.89 13.06 1.51
C ASN A 277 15.39 11.73 0.89
N GLY A 278 14.34 11.13 1.48
CA GLY A 278 13.81 9.84 1.06
C GLY A 278 14.65 8.65 1.53
N ILE A 279 14.22 7.44 1.16
CA ILE A 279 14.78 6.18 1.69
C ILE A 279 16.25 5.94 1.30
N SER A 280 16.74 6.62 0.27
CA SER A 280 18.13 6.55 -0.21
C SER A 280 19.08 7.45 0.58
N GLY A 281 18.55 8.34 1.41
CA GLY A 281 19.32 9.24 2.26
C GLY A 281 19.42 8.76 3.71
N GLU A 282 19.74 9.70 4.59
CA GLU A 282 19.83 9.46 6.04
C GLU A 282 18.48 9.07 6.64
N GLN A 283 18.52 8.12 7.57
CA GLN A 283 17.35 7.65 8.32
C GLN A 283 17.54 7.95 9.80
N PHE A 284 16.61 8.70 10.38
CA PHE A 284 16.65 9.11 11.77
C PHE A 284 15.54 8.43 12.55
N PHE A 285 15.90 7.66 13.57
CA PHE A 285 14.94 7.15 14.53
C PHE A 285 14.74 8.19 15.65
N GLN A 286 13.53 8.76 15.75
CA GLN A 286 13.27 9.92 16.57
C GLN A 286 12.06 9.73 17.49
N LYS A 287 12.26 9.92 18.80
CA LYS A 287 11.20 9.87 19.82
C LYS A 287 10.86 11.24 20.42
N HIS A 288 11.87 12.09 20.55
CA HIS A 288 11.76 13.39 21.21
C HIS A 288 11.55 14.53 20.21
N ALA A 289 11.02 15.64 20.73
CA ALA A 289 10.83 16.89 20.00
C ALA A 289 12.11 17.37 19.28
N TRP A 290 11.93 18.14 18.21
CA TRP A 290 13.02 18.84 17.52
C TRP A 290 12.66 20.28 17.18
N LYS A 291 13.67 21.08 16.85
CA LYS A 291 13.48 22.46 16.40
C LYS A 291 12.71 22.51 15.08
N GLY A 292 11.70 23.38 15.00
CA GLY A 292 10.88 23.54 13.80
C GLY A 292 9.78 22.48 13.64
N LEU A 293 9.30 21.93 14.76
CA LEU A 293 8.14 21.04 14.80
C LEU A 293 6.91 21.74 14.17
N ASN A 294 6.13 21.01 13.38
CA ASN A 294 4.85 21.52 12.88
C ASN A 294 3.89 21.75 14.07
N PRO A 295 3.15 22.88 14.13
CA PRO A 295 2.29 23.22 15.27
C PRO A 295 1.12 22.24 15.52
N ASN A 296 0.76 21.42 14.52
CA ASN A 296 -0.28 20.39 14.70
C ASN A 296 0.25 19.11 15.37
N ILE A 297 1.57 18.97 15.51
CA ILE A 297 2.18 17.84 16.23
C ILE A 297 2.11 18.14 17.73
N VAL A 298 1.62 17.17 18.51
CA VAL A 298 1.48 17.30 19.95
C VAL A 298 2.76 16.84 20.63
N LEU A 299 3.17 17.58 21.66
CA LEU A 299 4.25 17.17 22.56
C LEU A 299 3.65 16.68 23.87
N VAL A 300 4.05 15.48 24.27
CA VAL A 300 3.61 14.86 25.53
C VAL A 300 4.80 14.59 26.42
N ARG A 301 4.57 14.58 27.73
CA ARG A 301 5.60 14.33 28.73
C ARG A 301 5.34 12.98 29.37
N ASP A 302 6.32 12.08 29.29
CA ASP A 302 6.34 10.90 30.15
C ASP A 302 6.65 11.35 31.59
N PRO A 303 5.81 11.01 32.59
CA PRO A 303 6.08 11.35 33.99
C PRO A 303 7.42 10.84 34.54
N LYS A 304 8.00 9.79 33.93
CA LYS A 304 9.29 9.21 34.33
C LYS A 304 10.50 9.84 33.62
N ASP A 305 10.28 10.66 32.59
CA ASP A 305 11.35 11.33 31.86
C ASP A 305 11.59 12.76 32.41
N PRO A 306 12.80 13.32 32.21
CA PRO A 306 13.10 14.71 32.52
C PRO A 306 12.09 15.68 31.85
N PRO A 307 11.76 16.84 32.46
CA PRO A 307 10.74 17.76 31.94
C PRO A 307 10.99 18.29 30.51
N ASP A 308 12.24 18.33 30.07
CA ASP A 308 12.68 18.79 28.76
C ASP A 308 12.66 17.70 27.68
N GLU A 309 12.57 16.42 28.06
CA GLU A 309 12.50 15.27 27.15
C GLU A 309 11.05 15.00 26.70
N ARG A 310 10.48 15.92 25.92
CA ARG A 310 9.11 15.76 25.40
C ARG A 310 9.05 14.79 24.24
N LEU A 311 8.14 13.83 24.33
CA LEU A 311 7.83 12.83 23.31
C LEU A 311 6.80 13.36 22.30
N ILE A 312 6.75 12.74 21.13
CA ILE A 312 5.87 13.11 20.03
C ILE A 312 4.54 12.35 20.11
N SER A 313 3.43 13.04 19.86
CA SER A 313 2.09 12.46 19.70
C SER A 313 1.27 13.23 18.65
N ILE A 314 0.09 12.71 18.30
CA ILE A 314 -0.87 13.35 17.40
C ILE A 314 -2.30 13.12 17.90
N ASN A 315 -3.18 14.08 17.61
CA ASN A 315 -4.60 14.00 17.96
C ASN A 315 -5.51 13.78 16.73
N ASP A 316 -5.06 14.21 15.55
CA ASP A 316 -5.88 14.27 14.35
C ASP A 316 -5.04 14.09 13.06
N LEU A 317 -5.73 14.19 11.92
CA LEU A 317 -5.14 14.05 10.60
C LEU A 317 -4.08 15.13 10.34
N ASP A 318 -4.32 16.38 10.75
CA ASP A 318 -3.36 17.46 10.51
C ASP A 318 -2.07 17.27 11.33
N GLY A 319 -2.16 16.68 12.52
CA GLY A 319 -1.00 16.19 13.26
C GLY A 319 -0.20 15.15 12.48
N LEU A 320 -0.88 14.16 11.88
CA LEU A 320 -0.26 13.16 11.02
C LEU A 320 0.38 13.78 9.76
N ILE A 321 -0.30 14.70 9.08
CA ILE A 321 0.28 15.39 7.93
C ILE A 321 1.46 16.28 8.36
N GLY A 322 1.44 16.83 9.56
CA GLY A 322 2.60 17.48 10.18
C GLY A 322 3.82 16.56 10.27
N LEU A 323 3.62 15.28 10.62
CA LEU A 323 4.68 14.26 10.60
C LEU A 323 5.20 14.01 9.19
N VAL A 324 4.30 13.88 8.19
CA VAL A 324 4.67 13.72 6.77
C VAL A 324 5.47 14.92 6.25
N GLN A 325 5.03 16.15 6.55
CA GLN A 325 5.75 17.38 6.21
C GLN A 325 7.17 17.37 6.81
N SER A 326 7.31 16.78 7.99
CA SER A 326 8.56 16.60 8.71
C SER A 326 9.37 15.37 8.26
N ALA A 327 8.97 14.74 7.15
CA ALA A 327 9.58 13.57 6.54
C ALA A 327 9.56 12.31 7.40
N ALA A 328 8.51 12.10 8.21
CA ALA A 328 8.28 10.81 8.85
C ALA A 328 7.71 9.80 7.84
N LEU A 329 8.48 8.73 7.57
CA LEU A 329 8.12 7.65 6.65
C LEU A 329 7.69 6.37 7.39
N GLU A 330 7.99 6.23 8.68
CA GLU A 330 7.41 5.19 9.51
C GLU A 330 6.93 5.76 10.84
N ILE A 331 5.79 5.27 11.32
CA ILE A 331 5.17 5.67 12.59
C ILE A 331 5.08 4.43 13.48
N HIS A 332 5.68 4.54 14.66
CA HIS A 332 5.80 3.45 15.63
C HIS A 332 5.21 3.88 16.97
N PRO A 333 3.92 3.62 17.22
CA PRO A 333 3.30 3.93 18.50
C PRO A 333 3.81 3.03 19.63
N TRP A 334 3.73 3.54 20.84
CA TRP A 334 3.78 2.72 22.06
C TRP A 334 2.56 1.81 22.18
N GLY A 335 2.73 0.68 22.86
CA GLY A 335 1.63 -0.24 23.21
C GLY A 335 0.67 0.30 24.28
N SER A 336 0.94 1.47 24.86
CA SER A 336 0.07 2.19 25.79
C SER A 336 -0.36 3.55 25.22
N THR A 337 -1.37 4.16 25.84
CA THR A 337 -1.82 5.52 25.53
C THR A 337 -1.17 6.53 26.46
N VAL A 338 -1.21 7.81 26.09
CA VAL A 338 -0.68 8.89 26.95
C VAL A 338 -1.55 9.16 28.18
N SER A 339 -2.76 8.57 28.24
CA SER A 339 -3.64 8.62 29.43
C SER A 339 -3.30 7.57 30.49
N ASP A 340 -2.70 6.43 30.10
CA ASP A 340 -2.16 5.43 31.04
C ASP A 340 -0.87 4.85 30.47
N TRP A 341 0.26 5.43 30.87
CA TRP A 341 1.58 5.07 30.37
C TRP A 341 2.04 3.67 30.78
N GLU A 342 1.56 3.17 31.92
CA GLU A 342 2.10 1.98 32.59
C GLU A 342 1.29 0.72 32.29
N ARG A 343 0.04 0.86 31.87
CA ARG A 343 -0.84 -0.26 31.51
C ARG A 343 -1.10 -0.29 30.00
N PRO A 344 -0.33 -1.09 29.23
CA PRO A 344 -0.56 -1.21 27.80
C PRO A 344 -1.92 -1.80 27.48
N ASP A 345 -2.46 -1.39 26.34
CA ASP A 345 -3.75 -1.84 25.81
C ASP A 345 -3.60 -2.69 24.55
N THR A 346 -2.36 -3.08 24.21
CA THR A 346 -2.03 -3.83 23.00
C THR A 346 -0.80 -4.70 23.23
N ILE A 347 -0.86 -5.96 22.79
CA ILE A 347 0.28 -6.87 22.64
C ILE A 347 0.65 -7.00 21.17
N ILE A 348 1.94 -7.11 20.87
CA ILE A 348 2.48 -7.39 19.54
C ILE A 348 3.52 -8.51 19.64
N MET A 349 3.25 -9.64 19.00
CA MET A 349 4.22 -10.69 18.73
C MET A 349 4.76 -10.48 17.31
N ASP A 350 6.02 -10.08 17.19
CA ASP A 350 6.67 -9.82 15.90
C ASP A 350 7.44 -11.06 15.43
N LEU A 351 7.01 -11.65 14.31
CA LEU A 351 7.58 -12.86 13.75
C LEU A 351 8.59 -12.48 12.68
N ASP A 352 9.87 -12.46 13.05
CA ASP A 352 10.96 -12.00 12.20
C ASP A 352 11.76 -13.19 11.64
N PRO A 353 11.54 -13.59 10.37
CA PRO A 353 12.21 -14.72 9.77
C PRO A 353 13.70 -14.45 9.54
N GLY A 354 14.54 -15.38 9.97
CA GLY A 354 15.94 -15.41 9.58
C GLY A 354 16.13 -15.86 8.13
N GLU A 355 17.38 -15.80 7.67
CA GLU A 355 17.75 -16.24 6.33
C GLU A 355 17.41 -17.72 6.11
N GLY A 356 16.82 -18.05 4.96
CA GLY A 356 16.45 -19.41 4.57
C GLY A 356 15.07 -19.89 5.06
N VAL A 357 14.31 -19.05 5.76
CA VAL A 357 12.93 -19.38 6.16
C VAL A 357 11.96 -19.05 5.01
N SER A 358 11.10 -20.00 4.65
CA SER A 358 10.05 -19.81 3.64
C SER A 358 8.90 -18.93 4.17
N TRP A 359 8.14 -18.33 3.26
CA TRP A 359 7.00 -17.49 3.64
C TRP A 359 5.89 -18.31 4.31
N GLU A 360 5.67 -19.53 3.83
CA GLU A 360 4.71 -20.50 4.36
C GLU A 360 5.03 -20.82 5.82
N ALA A 361 6.31 -21.00 6.17
CA ALA A 361 6.73 -21.23 7.55
C ALA A 361 6.41 -20.03 8.47
N VAL A 362 6.44 -18.80 7.94
CA VAL A 362 6.06 -17.58 8.69
C VAL A 362 4.55 -17.52 8.89
N ILE A 363 3.75 -17.93 7.89
CA ILE A 363 2.29 -18.04 8.01
C ILE A 363 1.92 -19.07 9.07
N GLU A 364 2.53 -20.25 9.03
CA GLU A 364 2.33 -21.29 10.05
C GLU A 364 2.67 -20.79 11.46
N ALA A 365 3.79 -20.07 11.61
CA ALA A 365 4.17 -19.46 12.88
C ALA A 365 3.15 -18.42 13.39
N ALA A 366 2.56 -17.65 12.48
CA ALA A 366 1.51 -16.69 12.81
C ALA A 366 0.21 -17.38 13.27
N VAL A 367 -0.17 -18.47 12.60
CA VAL A 367 -1.30 -19.32 12.99
C VAL A 367 -1.06 -19.97 14.35
N GLU A 368 0.13 -20.48 14.61
CA GLU A 368 0.47 -21.05 15.92
C GLU A 368 0.43 -19.98 17.03
N THR A 369 1.00 -18.81 16.77
CA THR A 369 0.96 -17.67 17.72
C THR A 369 -0.49 -17.24 18.00
N ARG A 370 -1.34 -17.20 16.97
CA ARG A 370 -2.78 -16.92 17.09
C ARG A 370 -3.45 -17.90 18.03
N ASP A 371 -3.22 -19.19 17.82
CA ASP A 371 -3.89 -20.23 18.58
C ASP A 371 -3.45 -20.20 20.05
N ARG A 372 -2.15 -19.97 20.32
CA ARG A 372 -1.67 -19.76 21.71
C ARG A 372 -2.26 -18.53 22.39
N LEU A 373 -2.48 -17.43 21.66
CA LEU A 373 -3.13 -16.23 22.21
C LEU A 373 -4.63 -16.44 22.45
N LYS A 374 -5.32 -17.16 21.55
CA LYS A 374 -6.72 -17.59 21.75
C LYS A 374 -6.85 -18.50 22.95
N ASP A 375 -5.96 -19.48 23.05
CA ASP A 375 -5.87 -20.38 24.19
C ASP A 375 -5.60 -19.62 25.46
N ALA A 376 -4.94 -18.45 25.42
CA ALA A 376 -4.75 -17.51 26.53
C ALA A 376 -5.95 -16.58 26.81
N GLY A 377 -7.02 -16.64 26.01
CA GLY A 377 -8.26 -15.90 26.22
C GLY A 377 -8.25 -14.52 25.55
N LEU A 378 -7.30 -14.29 24.65
CA LEU A 378 -7.18 -13.05 23.89
C LEU A 378 -7.72 -13.27 22.47
N VAL A 379 -8.11 -12.19 21.81
CA VAL A 379 -8.55 -12.22 20.40
C VAL A 379 -7.42 -11.68 19.51
N PRO A 380 -6.66 -12.55 18.84
CA PRO A 380 -5.55 -12.12 17.99
C PRO A 380 -6.01 -11.67 16.60
N PHE A 381 -5.33 -10.65 16.10
CA PHE A 381 -5.42 -10.07 14.77
C PHE A 381 -4.05 -10.18 14.09
N VAL A 382 -4.00 -10.10 12.76
CA VAL A 382 -2.74 -10.21 11.99
C VAL A 382 -2.57 -9.04 11.04
N LYS A 383 -1.31 -8.65 10.85
CA LYS A 383 -0.92 -7.71 9.80
C LYS A 383 0.43 -8.08 9.19
N THR A 384 0.61 -7.74 7.92
CA THR A 384 1.95 -7.74 7.33
C THR A 384 2.82 -6.70 8.04
N SER A 385 4.11 -6.99 8.21
CA SER A 385 5.04 -5.98 8.74
C SER A 385 5.39 -4.91 7.70
N GLY A 386 5.18 -5.17 6.40
CA GLY A 386 5.75 -4.40 5.29
C GLY A 386 7.27 -4.64 5.12
N GLY A 387 7.84 -5.57 5.89
CA GLY A 387 9.23 -5.97 5.85
C GLY A 387 9.37 -7.42 5.39
N LYS A 388 9.82 -8.29 6.29
CA LYS A 388 10.00 -9.73 6.01
C LYS A 388 9.01 -10.63 6.74
N GLY A 389 8.40 -10.13 7.82
CA GLY A 389 7.63 -10.90 8.77
C GLY A 389 6.16 -10.50 8.91
N LEU A 390 5.50 -11.10 9.89
CA LEU A 390 4.12 -10.82 10.31
C LEU A 390 4.10 -10.29 11.74
N HIS A 391 3.15 -9.42 12.05
CA HIS A 391 2.82 -9.12 13.44
C HIS A 391 1.49 -9.80 13.79
N VAL A 392 1.49 -10.56 14.88
CA VAL A 392 0.26 -11.05 15.52
C VAL A 392 -0.02 -10.15 16.72
N VAL A 393 -1.18 -9.50 16.71
CA VAL A 393 -1.51 -8.38 17.60
C VAL A 393 -2.77 -8.71 18.38
N ALA A 394 -2.81 -8.42 19.68
CA ALA A 394 -4.01 -8.61 20.49
C ALA A 394 -4.34 -7.34 21.30
N PRO A 395 -5.59 -6.86 21.28
CA PRO A 395 -6.06 -5.77 22.14
C PRO A 395 -6.15 -6.23 23.59
N LEU A 396 -5.74 -5.39 24.53
CA LEU A 396 -5.85 -5.64 25.97
C LEU A 396 -6.79 -4.65 26.64
N LYS A 397 -7.52 -5.13 27.66
CA LYS A 397 -8.00 -4.22 28.70
C LYS A 397 -6.79 -3.80 29.54
N PRO A 398 -6.51 -2.49 29.72
CA PRO A 398 -5.30 -1.99 30.38
C PRO A 398 -5.36 -2.22 31.91
N LYS A 399 -5.21 -3.48 32.33
CA LYS A 399 -5.19 -3.90 33.74
C LYS A 399 -3.82 -4.36 34.20
N ALA A 400 -3.05 -4.99 33.31
CA ALA A 400 -1.70 -5.46 33.60
C ALA A 400 -0.68 -4.38 33.27
N GLU A 401 0.34 -4.24 34.13
CA GLU A 401 1.46 -3.33 33.87
C GLU A 401 2.52 -3.98 32.96
N TRP A 402 3.38 -3.16 32.38
CA TRP A 402 4.43 -3.59 31.43
C TRP A 402 5.22 -4.84 31.83
N PRO A 403 5.70 -5.01 33.09
CA PRO A 403 6.44 -6.23 33.46
C PRO A 403 5.60 -7.50 33.31
N GLY A 404 4.31 -7.45 33.65
CA GLY A 404 3.38 -8.57 33.52
C GLY A 404 3.10 -8.91 32.06
N VAL A 405 2.88 -7.88 31.23
CA VAL A 405 2.66 -8.06 29.78
C VAL A 405 3.90 -8.61 29.08
N LYS A 406 5.09 -8.13 29.45
CA LYS A 406 6.38 -8.64 28.95
C LYS A 406 6.58 -10.11 29.35
N ALA A 407 6.32 -10.45 30.62
CA ALA A 407 6.49 -11.82 31.10
C ALA A 407 5.54 -12.80 30.39
N PHE A 408 4.28 -12.40 30.20
CA PHE A 408 3.28 -13.18 29.46
C PHE A 408 3.71 -13.44 28.01
N THR A 409 4.09 -12.40 27.28
CA THR A 409 4.50 -12.51 25.86
C THR A 409 5.81 -13.27 25.70
N LYS A 410 6.76 -13.09 26.64
CA LYS A 410 7.98 -13.90 26.71
C LYS A 410 7.68 -15.38 26.91
N ALA A 411 6.74 -15.73 27.80
CA ALA A 411 6.39 -17.12 28.05
C ALA A 411 5.81 -17.81 26.80
N ILE A 412 5.01 -17.09 26.00
CA ILE A 412 4.52 -17.60 24.71
C ILE A 412 5.70 -17.86 23.77
N ALA A 413 6.58 -16.87 23.57
CA ALA A 413 7.73 -16.99 22.68
C ALA A 413 8.68 -18.12 23.09
N ASP A 414 8.97 -18.24 24.38
CA ASP A 414 9.82 -19.30 24.92
C ASP A 414 9.16 -20.67 24.77
N SER A 415 7.83 -20.78 24.96
CA SER A 415 7.12 -22.05 24.76
C SER A 415 7.17 -22.51 23.31
N MET A 416 6.98 -21.61 22.34
CA MET A 416 7.15 -21.93 20.91
C MET A 416 8.58 -22.42 20.64
N ALA A 417 9.59 -21.70 21.13
CA ALA A 417 10.99 -22.08 20.96
C ALA A 417 11.34 -23.42 21.64
N ALA A 418 10.68 -23.77 22.75
CA ALA A 418 10.86 -25.05 23.42
C ALA A 418 10.16 -26.20 22.67
N ASP A 419 8.94 -25.98 22.18
CA ASP A 419 8.14 -26.97 21.46
C ASP A 419 8.72 -27.27 20.06
N SER A 420 9.37 -26.27 19.44
CA SER A 420 9.94 -26.40 18.09
C SER A 420 11.28 -25.64 17.97
N PRO A 421 12.35 -26.11 18.63
CA PRO A 421 13.65 -25.42 18.68
C PRO A 421 14.37 -25.39 17.32
N GLY A 422 13.96 -26.25 16.38
CA GLY A 422 14.42 -26.23 14.99
C GLY A 422 13.79 -25.11 14.15
N ARG A 423 12.60 -24.62 14.54
CA ARG A 423 11.83 -23.59 13.80
C ARG A 423 11.94 -22.22 14.43
N TYR A 424 12.00 -22.14 15.76
CA TYR A 424 11.85 -20.88 16.49
C TYR A 424 13.05 -20.58 17.39
N VAL A 425 13.24 -19.29 17.63
CA VAL A 425 14.08 -18.76 18.71
C VAL A 425 13.34 -17.61 19.39
N SER A 426 13.56 -17.44 20.70
CA SER A 426 13.02 -16.31 21.47
C SER A 426 14.09 -15.31 21.90
N THR A 427 15.37 -15.54 21.55
CA THR A 427 16.50 -14.66 21.90
C THR A 427 17.02 -13.89 20.69
N ILE A 428 17.44 -12.64 20.91
CA ILE A 428 17.73 -11.67 19.83
C ILE A 428 18.96 -12.07 18.99
N THR A 429 19.86 -12.93 19.47
CA THR A 429 21.17 -13.16 18.83
C THR A 429 21.02 -13.57 17.36
N LYS A 430 21.37 -12.68 16.43
CA LYS A 430 21.19 -12.87 14.97
C LYS A 430 21.85 -14.14 14.45
N SER A 431 23.00 -14.52 15.02
CA SER A 431 23.73 -15.74 14.64
C SER A 431 22.93 -17.03 14.85
N LYS A 432 21.93 -17.03 15.73
CA LYS A 432 21.07 -18.19 16.01
C LYS A 432 19.82 -18.26 15.13
N ARG A 433 19.61 -17.30 14.21
CA ARG A 433 18.38 -17.19 13.42
C ARG A 433 18.42 -17.86 12.05
N ARG A 434 19.56 -18.37 11.58
CA ARG A 434 19.63 -19.02 10.27
C ARG A 434 18.67 -20.23 10.23
N GLY A 435 17.75 -20.24 9.27
CA GLY A 435 16.69 -21.24 9.14
C GLY A 435 15.60 -21.18 10.21
N LYS A 436 15.54 -20.13 11.04
CA LYS A 436 14.60 -20.01 12.17
C LYS A 436 13.87 -18.68 12.18
N ILE A 437 12.70 -18.64 12.81
CA ILE A 437 11.91 -17.43 13.04
C ILE A 437 12.19 -16.94 14.46
N LEU A 438 12.55 -15.66 14.60
CA LEU A 438 12.52 -15.02 15.91
C LEU A 438 11.07 -14.70 16.26
N VAL A 439 10.59 -15.23 17.38
CA VAL A 439 9.34 -14.81 18.01
C VAL A 439 9.65 -13.64 18.95
N ASP A 440 9.65 -12.42 18.40
CA ASP A 440 10.06 -11.21 19.13
C ASP A 440 8.92 -10.69 20.01
N TYR A 441 9.08 -10.90 21.31
CA TYR A 441 8.18 -10.38 22.35
C TYR A 441 8.63 -9.03 22.91
N LEU A 442 9.80 -8.50 22.52
CA LEU A 442 10.38 -7.29 23.14
C LEU A 442 9.70 -5.99 22.72
N ARG A 443 8.73 -6.08 21.81
CA ARG A 443 7.79 -4.99 21.53
C ARG A 443 6.87 -4.69 22.71
N ASN A 444 6.78 -5.61 23.68
CA ASN A 444 5.86 -5.55 24.82
C ASN A 444 6.53 -5.12 26.12
N GLN A 445 7.45 -4.16 26.04
CA GLN A 445 8.07 -3.54 27.21
C GLN A 445 7.92 -2.03 27.16
N ARG A 446 7.96 -1.38 28.33
CA ARG A 446 7.87 0.08 28.43
C ARG A 446 8.88 0.77 27.50
N GLY A 447 8.44 1.78 26.77
CA GLY A 447 9.29 2.51 25.83
C GLY A 447 9.57 1.83 24.49
N ALA A 448 9.19 0.57 24.32
CA ALA A 448 9.26 -0.13 23.05
C ALA A 448 8.11 0.27 22.13
N THR A 449 8.37 0.20 20.84
CA THR A 449 7.44 0.57 19.79
C THR A 449 7.45 -0.49 18.68
N ALA A 450 6.37 -0.54 17.92
CA ALA A 450 6.29 -1.34 16.71
C ALA A 450 5.56 -0.54 15.63
N VAL A 451 5.85 -0.83 14.36
CA VAL A 451 5.23 -0.11 13.24
C VAL A 451 3.70 -0.24 13.30
N ALA A 452 3.02 0.90 13.20
CA ALA A 452 1.57 0.96 13.27
C ALA A 452 0.91 0.22 12.10
N ALA A 453 -0.31 -0.27 12.32
CA ALA A 453 -1.21 -0.61 11.22
C ALA A 453 -1.35 0.60 10.28
N TYR A 454 -1.29 0.34 8.96
CA TYR A 454 -1.32 1.33 7.87
C TYR A 454 -0.13 2.29 7.82
N SER A 455 0.89 2.16 8.68
CA SER A 455 2.12 2.92 8.49
C SER A 455 2.92 2.38 7.32
N THR A 456 3.53 3.29 6.55
CA THR A 456 4.52 2.96 5.54
C THR A 456 5.82 2.45 6.15
N ARG A 457 6.67 1.85 5.30
CA ARG A 457 8.02 1.36 5.61
C ARG A 457 9.07 2.13 4.80
N ALA A 458 10.09 2.63 5.47
CA ALA A 458 11.21 3.39 4.89
C ALA A 458 12.21 2.44 4.19
N ARG A 459 11.70 1.67 3.23
CA ARG A 459 12.42 0.63 2.47
C ARG A 459 11.96 0.65 1.01
N PRO A 460 12.74 0.09 0.07
CA PRO A 460 12.31 -0.05 -1.32
C PRO A 460 10.94 -0.73 -1.43
N GLY A 461 10.11 -0.25 -2.34
CA GLY A 461 8.75 -0.77 -2.59
C GLY A 461 7.63 0.02 -1.92
N ALA A 462 7.92 1.00 -1.06
CA ALA A 462 6.91 1.79 -0.34
C ALA A 462 5.85 0.94 0.36
N ALA A 463 6.29 -0.18 0.95
CA ALA A 463 5.42 -1.14 1.59
C ALA A 463 4.70 -0.55 2.81
N VAL A 464 3.53 -1.10 3.12
CA VAL A 464 2.66 -0.72 4.23
C VAL A 464 2.53 -1.90 5.18
N SER A 465 2.51 -1.63 6.49
CA SER A 465 2.12 -2.64 7.47
C SER A 465 0.61 -2.82 7.45
N MET A 466 0.12 -3.83 6.72
CA MET A 466 -1.28 -3.95 6.33
C MET A 466 -2.05 -4.93 7.22
N PRO A 467 -3.10 -4.48 7.94
CA PRO A 467 -4.11 -5.34 8.55
C PRO A 467 -4.76 -6.30 7.55
N LEU A 468 -4.83 -7.57 7.93
CA LEU A 468 -5.48 -8.65 7.16
C LEU A 468 -6.50 -9.38 8.03
N ALA A 469 -7.51 -9.95 7.39
CA ALA A 469 -8.29 -11.03 7.98
C ALA A 469 -7.47 -12.33 7.92
N TRP A 470 -7.75 -13.25 8.84
CA TRP A 470 -6.98 -14.49 8.95
C TRP A 470 -7.10 -15.40 7.72
N ASP A 471 -8.23 -15.36 7.03
CA ASP A 471 -8.51 -16.11 5.80
C ASP A 471 -7.86 -15.50 4.54
N GLU A 472 -7.43 -14.23 4.60
CA GLU A 472 -6.64 -13.61 3.54
C GLU A 472 -5.17 -14.05 3.57
N LEU A 473 -4.69 -14.55 4.70
CA LEU A 473 -3.27 -14.90 4.86
C LEU A 473 -2.95 -16.18 4.10
N GLY A 474 -2.25 -16.03 2.97
CA GLY A 474 -1.81 -17.14 2.13
C GLY A 474 -0.50 -16.87 1.38
N PRO A 475 0.00 -17.85 0.62
CA PRO A 475 1.30 -17.76 -0.07
C PRO A 475 1.41 -16.58 -1.05
N SER A 476 0.28 -16.15 -1.62
CA SER A 476 0.21 -15.06 -2.60
C SER A 476 0.41 -13.66 -2.00
N ILE A 477 0.10 -13.47 -0.71
CA ILE A 477 0.26 -12.19 -0.02
C ILE A 477 1.59 -12.22 0.73
N GLY A 478 2.67 -11.81 0.05
CA GLY A 478 3.98 -11.67 0.68
C GLY A 478 4.03 -10.58 1.77
N PRO A 479 5.12 -10.51 2.56
CA PRO A 479 5.23 -9.63 3.73
C PRO A 479 5.26 -8.13 3.40
N ALA A 480 5.50 -7.77 2.15
CA ALA A 480 5.55 -6.39 1.65
C ALA A 480 4.63 -6.18 0.42
N TYR A 481 3.58 -7.01 0.29
CA TYR A 481 2.67 -7.00 -0.86
C TYR A 481 1.90 -5.69 -1.00
N PHE A 482 1.43 -5.14 0.12
CA PHE A 482 0.68 -3.90 0.14
C PHE A 482 1.62 -2.70 0.25
N THR A 483 1.35 -1.69 -0.56
CA THR A 483 2.16 -0.48 -0.72
C THR A 483 1.28 0.75 -0.64
N VAL A 484 1.91 1.92 -0.60
CA VAL A 484 1.24 3.23 -0.70
C VAL A 484 0.28 3.27 -1.90
N GLU A 485 0.69 2.71 -3.04
CA GLU A 485 -0.07 2.81 -4.29
C GLU A 485 -1.29 1.89 -4.34
N ASN A 486 -1.17 0.65 -3.82
CA ASN A 486 -2.21 -0.37 -4.01
C ASN A 486 -3.18 -0.51 -2.81
N THR A 487 -2.82 0.07 -1.66
CA THR A 487 -3.62 0.05 -0.43
C THR A 487 -4.97 0.76 -0.60
N PRO A 488 -5.04 1.99 -1.16
CA PRO A 488 -6.31 2.63 -1.50
C PRO A 488 -7.30 1.71 -2.21
N THR A 489 -6.88 1.07 -3.30
CA THR A 489 -7.72 0.18 -4.11
C THR A 489 -8.26 -0.99 -3.29
N ARG A 490 -7.42 -1.62 -2.47
CA ARG A 490 -7.84 -2.66 -1.51
C ARG A 490 -8.92 -2.15 -0.55
N LEU A 491 -8.69 -1.02 0.11
CA LEU A 491 -9.62 -0.51 1.12
C LEU A 491 -10.98 -0.13 0.51
N ALA A 492 -11.01 0.23 -0.77
CA ALA A 492 -12.23 0.50 -1.52
C ALA A 492 -13.09 -0.74 -1.77
N SER A 493 -12.45 -1.89 -1.93
CA SER A 493 -13.08 -3.14 -2.35
C SER A 493 -13.51 -4.03 -1.18
N LEU A 494 -13.00 -3.75 0.02
CA LEU A 494 -13.40 -4.41 1.26
C LEU A 494 -14.82 -4.00 1.67
N SER A 495 -15.64 -5.00 2.02
CA SER A 495 -16.97 -4.78 2.60
C SER A 495 -16.91 -4.24 4.03
N SER A 496 -15.83 -4.58 4.75
CA SER A 496 -15.58 -4.23 6.14
C SER A 496 -14.07 -4.16 6.39
N ASP A 497 -13.67 -3.40 7.41
CA ASP A 497 -12.28 -3.40 7.88
C ASP A 497 -11.97 -4.73 8.57
N PRO A 498 -10.91 -5.47 8.17
CA PRO A 498 -10.49 -6.69 8.86
C PRO A 498 -10.24 -6.52 10.36
N TRP A 499 -9.95 -5.30 10.82
CA TRP A 499 -9.72 -4.98 12.22
C TRP A 499 -10.84 -4.13 12.84
N GLN A 500 -12.04 -4.07 12.23
CA GLN A 500 -13.17 -3.26 12.70
C GLN A 500 -13.50 -3.48 14.20
N ASP A 501 -13.38 -4.72 14.67
CA ASP A 501 -13.73 -5.12 16.04
C ASP A 501 -12.54 -5.11 17.00
N PHE A 502 -11.37 -4.60 16.57
CA PHE A 502 -10.12 -4.69 17.33
C PHE A 502 -10.26 -4.15 18.77
N ARG A 503 -10.84 -2.97 18.97
CA ARG A 503 -11.00 -2.42 20.33
C ARG A 503 -12.09 -3.14 21.13
N ALA A 504 -13.16 -3.56 20.48
CA ALA A 504 -14.26 -4.30 21.12
C ALA A 504 -13.79 -5.67 21.65
N ALA A 505 -12.83 -6.29 20.96
CA ALA A 505 -12.22 -7.57 21.33
C ALA A 505 -11.25 -7.51 22.54
N ALA A 506 -11.03 -6.34 23.15
CA ALA A 506 -10.08 -6.18 24.25
C ALA A 506 -10.40 -7.08 25.45
N ALA A 507 -9.43 -7.90 25.86
CA ALA A 507 -9.53 -8.79 27.01
C ALA A 507 -8.36 -8.54 28.00
N PRO A 508 -8.54 -8.73 29.31
CA PRO A 508 -7.43 -8.68 30.25
C PRO A 508 -6.55 -9.93 30.10
N ILE A 509 -5.25 -9.82 30.41
CA ILE A 509 -4.41 -11.01 30.58
C ILE A 509 -4.89 -11.72 31.86
N GLU A 510 -5.42 -12.94 31.72
CA GLU A 510 -5.83 -13.76 32.87
C GLU A 510 -4.66 -14.60 33.38
N ASN A 511 -4.38 -14.55 34.68
CA ASN A 511 -3.44 -15.49 35.30
C ASN A 511 -3.98 -16.92 35.19
N ARG A 512 -3.10 -17.89 34.88
CA ARG A 512 -3.44 -19.33 34.70
C ARG A 512 -4.23 -19.91 35.89
N ALA A 513 -4.00 -19.41 37.10
CA ALA A 513 -4.72 -19.77 38.32
C ALA A 513 -6.22 -19.36 38.30
N ASN A 514 -6.55 -18.21 37.70
CA ASN A 514 -7.93 -17.72 37.63
C ASN A 514 -8.77 -18.44 36.57
N ARG A 515 -8.14 -19.03 35.54
CA ARG A 515 -8.83 -19.79 34.50
C ARG A 515 -9.30 -21.16 34.97
N ARG A 516 -8.50 -21.87 35.77
CA ARG A 516 -8.93 -23.13 36.40
C ARG A 516 -10.12 -22.94 37.34
N LYS A 517 -10.27 -21.76 37.97
CA LYS A 517 -11.42 -21.40 38.82
C LYS A 517 -12.68 -20.97 38.05
N LYS A 518 -12.56 -20.60 36.77
CA LYS A 518 -13.69 -20.21 35.90
C LYS A 518 -14.23 -21.38 35.07
N ALA A 519 -13.38 -22.39 34.86
CA ALA A 519 -13.70 -23.61 34.12
C ALA A 519 -14.16 -24.77 35.03
N ALA A 520 -14.02 -24.61 36.34
CA ALA A 520 -14.66 -25.41 37.38
C ALA A 520 -15.85 -24.64 37.93
#